data_AF-A0A522H3U7-F1
#
_entry.id   AF-A0A522H3U7-F1
#
_cell.length_a   1.000
_cell.length_b   1.000
_cell.length_c   1.000
_cell.angle_alpha   90.00
_cell.angle_beta   90.00
_cell.angle_gamma   90.00
#
_symmetry.space_group_name_H-M   'P 1'
#
loop_
_entity.id
_entity.type
_entity.pdbx_description
1 polymer ?
#
loop_
_entity_poly.entity_id
_entity_poly.type
_entity_poly.pdbx_seq_one_letter_code
_entity_poly.pdbx_strand_id
1 'polypeptide(L)'
;MKNQNPPISAEAEKLSAAFKRAAKFAKKSQQSQEKTLAWYLDQVAKAFGYLNWSQLHKHAKTLGPAGVHELQRKAILHPELARFLEKGDPTLLTGVDADAAKEVMRAYVREHFTPLHEFAYYDSESESGYAWPEVDLDEELQGAFSDVYPTELINEVATEMFLTYGLWGVEDYGRDED
;
A
#
# COMPACT_ATOMS: atom_id res chain seq x y z
N MET A 1 24.28 -13.92 24.44
CA MET A 1 23.39 -13.05 23.65
C MET A 1 22.72 -13.91 22.59
N LYS A 2 21.41 -14.14 22.70
CA LYS A 2 20.66 -14.96 21.73
C LYS A 2 20.35 -14.07 20.53
N ASN A 3 20.94 -14.39 19.37
CA ASN A 3 20.55 -13.84 18.08
C ASN A 3 19.12 -14.29 17.79
N GLN A 4 18.14 -13.49 18.19
CA GLN A 4 16.77 -13.62 17.69
C GLN A 4 16.73 -12.82 16.39
N ASN A 5 16.85 -13.50 15.26
CA ASN A 5 16.40 -12.94 14.00
C ASN A 5 14.94 -12.49 14.20
N PRO A 6 14.56 -11.27 13.77
CA PRO A 6 13.17 -10.87 13.81
C PRO A 6 12.34 -11.91 13.05
N PRO A 7 11.10 -12.19 13.48
CA PRO A 7 10.20 -13.06 12.72
C PRO A 7 10.15 -12.50 11.29
N ILE A 8 10.37 -13.38 10.32
CA ILE A 8 10.28 -13.01 8.90
C ILE A 8 8.93 -12.34 8.72
N SER A 9 8.89 -11.09 8.22
CA SER A 9 7.62 -10.43 7.93
C SER A 9 6.82 -11.35 6.98
N ALA A 10 5.56 -11.60 7.31
CA ALA A 10 4.65 -12.38 6.45
C ALA A 10 4.62 -11.83 5.01
N GLU A 11 4.87 -10.54 4.83
CA GLU A 11 4.96 -9.85 3.54
C GLU A 11 6.19 -10.28 2.75
N ALA A 12 7.34 -10.48 3.40
CA ALA A 12 8.56 -10.96 2.75
C ALA A 12 8.42 -12.40 2.24
N GLU A 13 7.66 -13.24 2.95
CA GLU A 13 7.32 -14.59 2.49
C GLU A 13 6.33 -14.57 1.32
N LYS A 14 5.28 -13.74 1.40
CA LYS A 14 4.33 -13.51 0.30
C LYS A 14 5.05 -13.04 -0.97
N LEU A 15 5.94 -12.06 -0.85
CA LEU A 15 6.76 -11.54 -1.95
C LEU A 15 7.69 -12.61 -2.55
N SER A 16 8.36 -13.38 -1.70
CA SER A 16 9.21 -14.47 -2.15
C SER A 16 8.43 -15.58 -2.87
N ALA A 17 7.22 -15.90 -2.42
CA ALA A 17 6.34 -16.87 -3.06
C ALA A 17 5.81 -16.37 -4.41
N ALA A 18 5.56 -15.07 -4.54
CA ALA A 18 5.19 -14.42 -5.80
C ALA A 18 6.26 -14.53 -6.87
N PHE A 19 7.49 -14.11 -6.54
CA PHE A 19 8.62 -14.22 -7.44
C PHE A 19 8.86 -15.66 -7.90
N LYS A 20 8.66 -16.65 -7.01
CA LYS A 20 8.71 -18.07 -7.38
C LYS A 20 7.61 -18.48 -8.35
N ARG A 21 6.38 -18.00 -8.18
CA ARG A 21 5.26 -18.27 -9.09
C ARG A 21 5.52 -17.65 -10.46
N ALA A 22 5.97 -16.39 -10.50
CA ALA A 22 6.36 -15.70 -11.74
C ALA A 22 7.47 -16.46 -12.49
N ALA A 23 8.53 -16.88 -11.80
CA ALA A 23 9.61 -17.66 -12.41
C ALA A 23 9.14 -19.03 -12.96
N LYS A 24 8.21 -19.71 -12.26
CA LYS A 24 7.59 -20.95 -12.75
C LYS A 24 6.75 -20.72 -14.01
N PHE A 25 6.01 -19.61 -14.07
CA PHE A 25 5.19 -19.25 -15.24
C PHE A 25 6.07 -18.91 -16.44
N ALA A 26 7.10 -18.07 -16.25
CA ALA A 26 8.05 -17.70 -17.30
C ALA A 26 8.67 -18.95 -17.94
N LYS A 27 9.15 -19.89 -17.12
CA LYS A 27 9.64 -21.20 -17.56
C LYS A 27 8.61 -22.00 -18.38
N LYS A 28 7.33 -21.94 -18.03
CA LYS A 28 6.26 -22.68 -18.71
C LYS A 28 5.84 -22.02 -20.03
N SER A 29 5.91 -20.69 -20.10
CA SER A 29 5.51 -19.89 -21.26
C SER A 29 6.56 -19.87 -22.37
N GLN A 30 7.85 -19.89 -22.01
CA GLN A 30 8.95 -20.05 -22.96
C GLN A 30 9.19 -21.54 -23.18
N GLN A 31 8.39 -22.12 -24.08
CA GLN A 31 8.48 -23.54 -24.49
C GLN A 31 9.80 -23.91 -25.19
N SER A 32 10.68 -22.94 -25.43
CA SER A 32 11.97 -23.14 -26.07
C SER A 32 13.12 -22.80 -25.11
N GLN A 33 14.02 -23.78 -24.96
CA GLN A 33 15.34 -23.77 -24.30
C GLN A 33 15.40 -24.28 -22.85
N GLU A 34 16.41 -25.12 -22.63
CA GLU A 34 16.85 -25.94 -21.48
C GLU A 34 17.04 -25.21 -20.13
N LYS A 35 16.42 -24.04 -19.92
CA LYS A 35 16.69 -23.21 -18.76
C LYS A 35 15.94 -23.70 -17.53
N THR A 36 16.68 -23.87 -16.43
CA THR A 36 16.15 -24.34 -15.15
C THR A 36 15.36 -23.24 -14.44
N LEU A 37 14.49 -23.62 -13.50
CA LEU A 37 13.76 -22.64 -12.67
C LEU A 37 14.71 -21.68 -11.94
N ALA A 38 15.89 -22.16 -11.54
CA ALA A 38 16.92 -21.36 -10.90
C ALA A 38 17.39 -20.20 -11.79
N TRP A 39 17.56 -20.46 -13.11
CA TRP A 39 17.93 -19.40 -14.04
C TRP A 39 16.90 -18.27 -14.09
N TYR A 40 15.60 -18.60 -14.11
CA TYR A 40 14.53 -17.61 -14.10
C TYR A 40 14.46 -16.84 -12.77
N LEU A 41 14.67 -17.50 -11.64
CA LEU A 41 14.75 -16.84 -10.33
C LEU A 41 15.95 -15.88 -10.24
N ASP A 42 17.08 -16.24 -10.85
CA ASP A 42 18.25 -15.37 -10.92
C ASP A 42 18.03 -14.16 -11.84
N GLN A 43 17.24 -14.30 -12.92
CA GLN A 43 16.84 -13.14 -13.72
C GLN A 43 15.99 -12.16 -12.91
N VAL A 44 15.04 -12.68 -12.12
CA VAL A 44 14.26 -11.85 -11.19
C VAL A 44 15.20 -11.12 -10.23
N ALA A 45 16.15 -11.82 -9.61
CA ALA A 45 17.11 -11.21 -8.69
C ALA A 45 17.98 -10.13 -9.34
N LYS A 46 18.45 -10.36 -10.57
CA LYS A 46 19.26 -9.41 -11.33
C LYS A 46 18.51 -8.13 -11.67
N ALA A 47 17.20 -8.21 -11.93
CA ALA A 47 16.36 -7.02 -12.14
C ALA A 47 16.34 -6.08 -10.93
N PHE A 48 16.58 -6.60 -9.72
CA PHE A 48 16.71 -5.81 -8.49
C PHE A 48 18.17 -5.51 -8.09
N GLY A 49 19.13 -5.78 -8.98
CA GLY A 49 20.56 -5.53 -8.72
C GLY A 49 21.26 -6.59 -7.87
N TYR A 50 20.65 -7.76 -7.63
CA TYR A 50 21.29 -8.86 -6.91
C TYR A 50 21.96 -9.83 -7.88
N LEU A 51 23.01 -10.51 -7.41
CA LEU A 51 23.75 -11.48 -8.22
C LEU A 51 22.90 -12.72 -8.56
N ASN A 52 22.08 -13.16 -7.61
CA ASN A 52 21.26 -14.36 -7.69
C ASN A 52 20.08 -14.34 -6.70
N TRP A 53 19.15 -15.28 -6.88
CA TRP A 53 17.96 -15.43 -6.05
C TRP A 53 18.25 -15.61 -4.56
N SER A 54 19.30 -16.34 -4.21
CA SER A 54 19.65 -16.57 -2.80
C SER A 54 19.99 -15.28 -2.07
N GLN A 55 20.66 -14.34 -2.74
CA GLN A 55 20.95 -13.02 -2.17
C GLN A 55 19.69 -12.17 -2.01
N LEU A 56 18.84 -12.10 -3.05
CA LEU A 56 17.56 -11.40 -2.98
C LEU A 56 16.68 -11.97 -1.86
N HIS A 57 16.53 -13.28 -1.80
CA HIS A 57 15.69 -13.97 -0.81
C HIS A 57 16.24 -13.81 0.62
N LYS A 58 17.56 -13.83 0.81
CA LYS A 58 18.17 -13.53 2.11
C LYS A 58 17.92 -12.09 2.52
N HIS A 59 18.06 -11.15 1.58
CA HIS A 59 17.83 -9.74 1.85
C HIS A 59 16.35 -9.45 2.16
N ALA A 60 15.42 -9.99 1.37
CA ALA A 60 13.99 -9.88 1.61
C ALA A 60 13.59 -10.35 3.02
N LYS A 61 14.20 -11.43 3.51
CA LYS A 61 13.96 -11.94 4.88
C LYS A 61 14.51 -11.06 6.01
N THR A 62 15.44 -10.16 5.69
CA THR A 62 16.05 -9.24 6.66
C THR A 62 15.46 -7.83 6.58
N LEU A 63 14.62 -7.55 5.59
CA LEU A 63 13.99 -6.23 5.43
C LEU A 63 12.80 -6.09 6.39
N GLY A 64 12.67 -4.89 6.96
CA GLY A 64 11.43 -4.45 7.59
C GLY A 64 10.37 -4.10 6.56
N PRO A 65 9.13 -3.78 6.99
CA PRO A 65 7.98 -3.53 6.11
C PRO A 65 8.27 -2.51 4.99
N ALA A 66 8.86 -1.37 5.33
CA ALA A 66 9.24 -0.33 4.35
C ALA A 66 10.20 -0.84 3.26
N GLY A 67 11.12 -1.74 3.61
CA GLY A 67 12.04 -2.34 2.66
C GLY A 67 11.39 -3.38 1.74
N VAL A 68 10.36 -4.08 2.24
CA VAL A 68 9.54 -4.99 1.44
C VAL A 68 8.69 -4.20 0.44
N HIS A 69 8.10 -3.08 0.84
CA HIS A 69 7.37 -2.18 -0.06
C HIS A 69 8.26 -1.60 -1.15
N GLU A 70 9.48 -1.18 -0.82
CA GLU A 70 10.44 -0.68 -1.83
C GLU A 70 10.79 -1.76 -2.87
N LEU A 71 10.94 -3.01 -2.43
CA LEU A 71 11.14 -4.15 -3.33
C LEU A 71 9.90 -4.44 -4.20
N GLN A 72 8.70 -4.31 -3.66
CA GLN A 72 7.45 -4.41 -4.44
C GLN A 72 7.34 -3.28 -5.47
N ARG A 73 7.62 -2.03 -5.08
CA ARG A 73 7.59 -0.87 -5.97
C ARG A 73 8.58 -1.04 -7.13
N LYS A 74 9.81 -1.47 -6.86
CA LYS A 74 10.79 -1.80 -7.91
C LYS A 74 10.31 -2.92 -8.84
N ALA A 75 9.50 -3.86 -8.34
CA ALA A 75 8.93 -4.93 -9.15
C ALA A 75 7.90 -4.41 -10.15
N ILE A 76 7.08 -3.45 -9.71
CA ILE A 76 6.07 -2.75 -10.54
C ILE A 76 6.75 -1.91 -11.62
N LEU A 77 7.82 -1.19 -11.27
CA LEU A 77 8.57 -0.34 -12.20
C LEU A 77 9.32 -1.11 -13.30
N HIS A 78 9.38 -2.44 -13.21
CA HIS A 78 10.02 -3.28 -14.21
C HIS A 78 8.94 -3.91 -15.10
N PRO A 79 8.56 -3.31 -16.25
CA PRO A 79 7.32 -3.67 -16.98
C PRO A 79 7.25 -5.13 -17.45
N GLU A 80 8.39 -5.76 -17.71
CA GLU A 80 8.42 -7.21 -17.96
C GLU A 80 8.05 -8.00 -16.70
N LEU A 81 8.64 -7.65 -15.54
CA LEU A 81 8.41 -8.27 -14.24
C LEU A 81 7.00 -8.00 -13.70
N ALA A 82 6.46 -6.79 -13.93
CA ALA A 82 5.08 -6.44 -13.65
C ALA A 82 4.13 -7.34 -14.44
N ARG A 83 4.30 -7.45 -15.76
CA ARG A 83 3.54 -8.40 -16.60
C ARG A 83 3.69 -9.86 -16.16
N PHE A 84 4.85 -10.25 -15.61
CA PHE A 84 5.08 -11.58 -15.06
C PHE A 84 4.36 -11.81 -13.71
N LEU A 85 4.22 -10.78 -12.87
CA LEU A 85 3.59 -10.84 -11.55
C LEU A 85 2.07 -10.73 -11.61
N GLU A 86 1.55 -9.88 -12.49
CA GLU A 86 0.11 -9.61 -12.70
C GLU A 86 -0.69 -10.88 -13.04
N LYS A 87 -0.06 -11.81 -13.77
CA LYS A 87 -0.65 -13.10 -14.16
C LYS A 87 -0.52 -14.20 -13.10
N GLY A 88 0.39 -14.04 -12.14
CA GLY A 88 0.73 -15.08 -11.16
C GLY A 88 0.06 -14.88 -9.80
N ASP A 89 -0.06 -13.62 -9.37
CA ASP A 89 -0.80 -13.19 -8.18
C ASP A 89 -0.94 -11.64 -8.21
N PRO A 90 -2.12 -11.09 -8.57
CA PRO A 90 -2.32 -9.65 -8.72
C PRO A 90 -2.11 -8.86 -7.42
N THR A 91 -2.24 -9.50 -6.26
CA THR A 91 -2.18 -8.85 -4.94
C THR A 91 -0.77 -8.34 -4.56
N LEU A 92 0.25 -8.69 -5.36
CA LEU A 92 1.63 -8.27 -5.14
C LEU A 92 2.04 -7.01 -5.89
N LEU A 93 1.32 -6.66 -6.95
CA LEU A 93 1.44 -5.37 -7.60
C LEU A 93 0.58 -4.31 -6.90
N THR A 94 -0.43 -4.75 -6.14
CA THR A 94 -1.17 -3.86 -5.26
C THR A 94 -0.42 -3.57 -3.97
N GLY A 95 0.50 -4.45 -3.53
CA GLY A 95 1.63 -4.20 -2.60
C GLY A 95 1.30 -3.65 -1.21
N VAL A 96 0.08 -3.23 -1.01
CA VAL A 96 -0.50 -2.62 0.16
C VAL A 96 -1.52 -3.67 0.59
N ASP A 97 -1.38 -4.17 1.81
CA ASP A 97 -2.49 -4.86 2.44
C ASP A 97 -3.61 -3.81 2.52
N ALA A 98 -4.53 -3.88 1.56
CA ALA A 98 -5.50 -2.83 1.32
C ALA A 98 -6.33 -2.58 2.58
N ASP A 99 -6.63 -3.64 3.33
CA ASP A 99 -7.35 -3.54 4.59
C ASP A 99 -6.50 -2.83 5.66
N ALA A 100 -5.22 -3.18 5.78
CA ALA A 100 -4.32 -2.51 6.72
C ALA A 100 -4.09 -1.02 6.38
N ALA A 101 -3.96 -0.68 5.10
CA ALA A 101 -3.80 0.71 4.68
C ALA A 101 -5.08 1.52 4.81
N LYS A 102 -6.24 0.90 4.52
CA LYS A 102 -7.54 1.49 4.84
C LYS A 102 -7.64 1.79 6.33
N GLU A 103 -7.22 0.87 7.20
CA GLU A 103 -7.20 1.13 8.65
C GLU A 103 -6.28 2.29 9.04
N VAL A 104 -5.09 2.40 8.45
CA VAL A 104 -4.18 3.54 8.69
C VAL A 104 -4.82 4.86 8.26
N MET A 105 -5.40 4.91 7.05
CA MET A 105 -6.05 6.12 6.53
C MET A 105 -7.31 6.48 7.35
N ARG A 106 -8.13 5.49 7.72
CA ARG A 106 -9.29 5.70 8.61
C ARG A 106 -8.87 6.22 9.99
N ALA A 107 -7.78 5.69 10.54
CA ALA A 107 -7.25 6.16 11.82
C ALA A 107 -6.76 7.60 11.72
N TYR A 108 -6.04 7.94 10.66
CA TYR A 108 -5.62 9.32 10.38
C TYR A 108 -6.80 10.28 10.32
N VAL A 109 -7.86 9.93 9.57
CA VAL A 109 -9.06 10.78 9.47
C VAL A 109 -9.70 11.01 10.83
N ARG A 110 -9.86 9.96 11.64
CA ARG A 110 -10.45 10.07 13.00
C ARG A 110 -9.58 10.83 13.99
N GLU A 111 -8.28 10.93 13.75
CA GLU A 111 -7.35 11.64 14.61
C GLU A 111 -7.30 13.15 14.28
N HIS A 112 -7.47 13.50 13.01
CA HIS A 112 -7.27 14.87 12.52
C HIS A 112 -8.57 15.63 12.23
N PHE A 113 -9.69 14.90 12.05
CA PHE A 113 -10.98 15.46 11.69
C PHE A 113 -12.08 14.87 12.56
N THR A 114 -13.20 15.59 12.64
CA THR A 114 -14.40 15.17 13.36
C THR A 114 -15.58 15.19 12.39
N PRO A 115 -16.51 14.22 12.41
CA PRO A 115 -17.72 14.30 11.60
C PRO A 115 -18.53 15.55 11.98
N LEU A 116 -18.98 16.33 10.98
CA LEU A 116 -19.70 17.58 11.21
C LEU A 116 -20.95 17.39 12.05
N HIS A 117 -21.66 16.26 11.91
CA HIS A 117 -22.85 15.97 12.69
C HIS A 117 -22.59 15.80 14.20
N GLU A 118 -21.34 15.62 14.61
CA GLU A 118 -20.98 15.48 16.02
C GLU A 118 -20.82 16.83 16.74
N PHE A 119 -20.47 17.91 16.03
CA PHE A 119 -20.16 19.20 16.65
C PHE A 119 -20.78 20.44 15.97
N ALA A 120 -21.06 20.37 14.67
CA ALA A 120 -21.61 21.50 13.92
C ALA A 120 -23.13 21.52 14.00
N TYR A 121 -23.68 22.72 14.24
CA TYR A 121 -25.13 22.94 14.16
C TYR A 121 -25.60 22.88 12.71
N TYR A 122 -26.82 22.39 12.50
CA TYR A 122 -27.47 22.45 11.21
C TYR A 122 -27.77 23.90 10.82
N ASP A 123 -27.38 24.28 9.60
CA ASP A 123 -27.63 25.60 9.03
C ASP A 123 -28.13 25.44 7.59
N SER A 124 -29.42 25.71 7.36
CA SER A 124 -30.04 25.56 6.04
C SER A 124 -29.57 26.58 5.00
N GLU A 125 -28.88 27.66 5.43
CA GLU A 125 -28.30 28.66 4.53
C GLU A 125 -26.87 28.31 4.11
N SER A 126 -26.25 27.32 4.77
CA SER A 126 -24.92 26.82 4.41
C SER A 126 -24.96 25.80 3.26
N GLU A 127 -23.88 25.74 2.48
CA GLU A 127 -23.76 24.83 1.33
C GLU A 127 -23.73 23.34 1.75
N SER A 128 -23.03 23.03 2.85
CA SER A 128 -22.92 21.69 3.42
C SER A 128 -24.11 21.31 4.33
N GLY A 129 -24.99 22.27 4.64
CA GLY A 129 -26.06 22.11 5.63
C GLY A 129 -25.58 22.21 7.08
N TYR A 130 -24.32 22.54 7.32
CA TYR A 130 -23.73 22.74 8.63
C TYR A 130 -23.11 24.13 8.77
N ALA A 131 -23.17 24.69 9.98
CA ALA A 131 -22.59 25.99 10.31
C ALA A 131 -21.04 26.04 10.23
N TRP A 132 -20.39 24.90 10.02
CA TRP A 132 -18.95 24.77 9.83
C TRP A 132 -18.63 24.25 8.43
N PRO A 133 -17.51 24.72 7.83
CA PRO A 133 -17.07 24.24 6.52
C PRO A 133 -16.71 22.75 6.58
N GLU A 134 -17.03 22.05 5.48
CA GLU A 134 -16.56 20.69 5.27
C GLU A 134 -15.11 20.68 4.78
N VAL A 135 -14.44 19.55 5.03
CA VAL A 135 -13.13 19.24 4.48
C VAL A 135 -13.29 18.22 3.37
N ASP A 136 -12.57 18.42 2.27
CA ASP A 136 -12.44 17.41 1.22
C ASP A 136 -11.47 16.32 1.67
N LEU A 137 -12.02 15.22 2.22
CA LEU A 137 -11.22 14.08 2.67
C LEU A 137 -10.41 13.44 1.55
N ASP A 138 -10.86 13.52 0.28
CA ASP A 138 -10.12 12.96 -0.84
C ASP A 138 -8.83 13.76 -1.06
N GLU A 139 -8.92 15.08 -1.08
CA GLU A 139 -7.76 15.98 -1.21
C GLU A 139 -6.79 15.84 -0.01
N GLU A 140 -7.31 15.80 1.21
CA GLU A 140 -6.50 15.63 2.43
C GLU A 140 -5.76 14.29 2.47
N LEU A 141 -6.47 13.19 2.16
CA LEU A 141 -5.83 11.87 2.13
C LEU A 141 -4.87 11.73 0.96
N GLN A 142 -5.16 12.33 -0.20
CA GLN A 142 -4.19 12.38 -1.29
C GLN A 142 -2.94 13.14 -0.87
N GLY A 143 -3.07 14.31 -0.24
CA GLY A 143 -1.93 15.08 0.27
C GLY A 143 -1.06 14.30 1.27
N ALA A 144 -1.68 13.51 2.14
CA ALA A 144 -0.98 12.73 3.15
C ALA A 144 -0.39 11.40 2.63
N PHE A 145 -1.02 10.77 1.63
CA PHE A 145 -0.74 9.37 1.29
C PHE A 145 -0.46 9.08 -0.19
N SER A 146 -0.58 10.05 -1.12
CA SER A 146 -0.37 9.80 -2.56
C SER A 146 1.00 9.24 -2.92
N ASP A 147 2.01 9.57 -2.09
CA ASP A 147 3.37 9.08 -2.26
C ASP A 147 3.56 7.61 -1.86
N VAL A 148 2.58 7.00 -1.19
CA VAL A 148 2.67 5.68 -0.56
C VAL A 148 1.59 4.73 -1.06
N TYR A 149 0.36 5.22 -1.24
CA TYR A 149 -0.81 4.42 -1.62
C TYR A 149 -1.38 4.86 -2.97
N PRO A 150 -1.97 3.94 -3.75
CA PRO A 150 -2.59 4.29 -5.02
C PRO A 150 -3.83 5.16 -4.81
N THR A 151 -4.05 6.12 -5.70
CA THR A 151 -5.18 7.06 -5.65
C THR A 151 -6.52 6.34 -5.55
N GLU A 152 -6.72 5.23 -6.25
CA GLU A 152 -7.97 4.48 -6.20
C GLU A 152 -8.30 3.96 -4.80
N LEU A 153 -7.28 3.57 -4.02
CA LEU A 153 -7.46 3.09 -2.65
C LEU A 153 -7.75 4.25 -1.69
N ILE A 154 -7.10 5.39 -1.91
CA ILE A 154 -7.33 6.63 -1.15
C ILE A 154 -8.78 7.10 -1.33
N ASN A 155 -9.23 7.18 -2.58
CA ASN A 155 -10.58 7.60 -2.92
C ASN A 155 -11.64 6.62 -2.38
N GLU A 156 -11.33 5.33 -2.35
CA GLU A 156 -12.19 4.32 -1.73
C GLU A 156 -12.38 4.61 -0.21
N VAL A 157 -11.31 4.95 0.51
CA VAL A 157 -11.40 5.30 1.93
C VAL A 157 -12.19 6.59 2.14
N ALA A 158 -11.91 7.64 1.37
CA ALA A 158 -12.61 8.92 1.47
C ALA A 158 -14.12 8.73 1.26
N THR A 159 -14.49 7.97 0.21
CA THR A 159 -15.88 7.64 -0.10
C THR A 159 -16.53 6.81 1.01
N GLU A 160 -15.84 5.81 1.54
CA GLU A 160 -16.37 4.96 2.62
C GLU A 160 -16.62 5.77 3.90
N MET A 161 -15.70 6.67 4.25
CA MET A 161 -15.84 7.54 5.41
C MET A 161 -17.03 8.49 5.26
N PHE A 162 -17.23 9.06 4.06
CA PHE A 162 -18.39 9.89 3.75
C PHE A 162 -19.71 9.10 3.81
N LEU A 163 -19.78 7.92 3.20
CA LEU A 163 -21.00 7.10 3.20
C LEU A 163 -21.38 6.61 4.60
N THR A 164 -20.37 6.40 5.48
CA THR A 164 -20.59 5.85 6.82
C THR A 164 -20.92 6.93 7.85
N TYR A 165 -20.22 8.07 7.81
CA TYR A 165 -20.27 9.09 8.86
C TYR A 165 -20.77 10.46 8.36
N GLY A 166 -20.95 10.62 7.05
CA GLY A 166 -21.30 11.89 6.43
C GLY A 166 -20.09 12.83 6.28
N LEU A 167 -20.35 14.13 6.33
CA LEU A 167 -19.36 15.17 6.15
C LEU A 167 -18.42 15.30 7.35
N TRP A 168 -17.18 15.70 7.09
CA TRP A 168 -16.12 15.86 8.08
C TRP A 168 -15.64 17.32 8.10
N GLY A 169 -15.16 17.76 9.25
CA GLY A 169 -14.61 19.10 9.43
C GLY A 169 -13.48 19.11 10.47
N VAL A 170 -12.81 20.25 10.57
CA VAL A 170 -11.83 20.52 11.62
C VAL A 170 -12.55 21.25 12.76
N GLU A 171 -12.47 20.68 13.95
CA GLU A 171 -13.01 21.28 15.15
C GLU A 171 -12.05 22.36 15.65
N ASP A 172 -12.28 23.62 15.27
CA ASP A 172 -11.52 24.76 15.78
C ASP A 172 -12.31 25.46 16.89
N TYR A 173 -12.23 24.89 18.11
CA TYR A 173 -12.58 25.64 19.32
C TYR A 173 -11.46 26.65 19.57
N GLY A 174 -11.50 27.75 18.81
CA GLY A 174 -10.46 28.77 18.74
C GLY A 174 -9.61 28.79 20.00
N ARG A 175 -8.34 28.39 19.84
CA ARG A 175 -7.37 28.30 20.93
C ARG A 175 -7.57 29.52 21.84
N ASP A 176 -7.99 29.29 23.09
CA ASP A 176 -7.90 30.28 24.13
C ASP A 176 -6.43 30.74 24.15
N GLU A 177 -6.16 31.89 23.54
CA GLU A 177 -4.89 32.61 23.71
C GLU A 177 -4.91 33.19 25.13
N ASP A 178 -4.50 32.38 26.11
CA ASP A 178 -4.01 32.81 27.42
C ASP A 178 -2.49 32.59 27.52
#